data_AF-A0A5K3EU69-F1
#
_entry.id   AF-A0A5K3EU69-F1
#
_cell.length_a   1.000
_cell.length_b   1.000
_cell.length_c   1.000
_cell.angle_alpha   90.00
_cell.angle_beta   90.00
_cell.angle_gamma   90.00
#
_symmetry.space_group_name_H-M   'P 1'
#
loop_
_entity.id
_entity.type
_entity.pdbx_description
1 polymer ?
#
loop_
_entity_poly.entity_id
_entity_poly.type
_entity_poly.pdbx_seq_one_letter_code
_entity_poly.pdbx_strand_id
1 'polypeptide(L)'
;EVVWQLFFPTDSFGFSALRSIRLLRIFKFTRYWASLRNLVLSLLNSMRSIVSLLFLLFLFMVIFALLGMQLFGGGFAFEDGQPSQHFDTFTKSLLTVFQILTGEDWNTIMYNGIRSQGGLSKGAFIYCIYFILLMIFGNYTLLNVFLAIAVDNLANAQELTAVEEAEKKIAEQKRADELKEQYYR
;
A
#
# COMPACT_ATOMS: atom_id res chain seq x y z
N GLU A 1 -8.78 -41.36 -26.07
CA GLU A 1 -8.92 -39.89 -26.22
C GLU A 1 -8.88 -39.16 -24.86
N VAL A 2 -9.55 -39.66 -23.81
CA VAL A 2 -9.65 -38.96 -22.50
C VAL A 2 -8.37 -39.00 -21.64
N VAL A 3 -7.49 -39.99 -21.82
CA VAL A 3 -6.27 -40.17 -20.99
C VAL A 3 -5.16 -39.16 -21.34
N TRP A 4 -5.11 -38.68 -22.59
CA TRP A 4 -4.09 -37.72 -23.05
C TRP A 4 -4.31 -36.29 -22.54
N GLN A 5 -5.54 -35.92 -22.17
CA GLN A 5 -5.88 -34.60 -21.61
C GLN A 5 -5.51 -34.47 -20.13
N LEU A 6 -5.22 -35.58 -19.45
CA LEU A 6 -4.86 -35.60 -18.02
C LEU A 6 -3.36 -35.33 -17.78
N PHE A 7 -2.51 -35.66 -18.77
CA PHE A 7 -1.05 -35.55 -18.68
C PHE A 7 -0.45 -34.26 -19.23
N PHE A 8 -1.18 -33.57 -20.11
CA PHE A 8 -0.82 -32.24 -20.61
C PHE A 8 -1.97 -31.28 -20.29
N PRO A 9 -1.93 -30.57 -19.15
CA PRO A 9 -2.84 -29.46 -18.94
C PRO A 9 -2.52 -28.43 -20.04
N THR A 10 -3.34 -28.36 -21.09
CA THR A 10 -3.26 -27.33 -22.13
C THR A 10 -3.79 -25.98 -21.64
N ASP A 11 -3.59 -25.67 -20.36
CA ASP A 11 -3.84 -24.35 -19.84
C ASP A 11 -2.61 -23.49 -20.06
N SER A 12 -2.65 -22.84 -21.22
CA SER A 12 -1.90 -21.69 -21.69
C SER A 12 -1.87 -20.47 -20.73
N PHE A 13 -1.97 -20.68 -19.41
CA PHE A 13 -2.08 -19.65 -18.37
C PHE A 13 -0.93 -18.62 -18.47
N GLY A 14 0.28 -19.08 -18.76
CA GLY A 14 1.43 -18.21 -19.01
C GLY A 14 1.29 -17.35 -20.28
N PHE A 15 0.78 -17.91 -21.38
CA PHE A 15 0.62 -17.16 -22.63
C PHE A 15 -0.53 -16.13 -22.57
N SER A 16 -1.60 -16.40 -21.83
CA SER A 16 -2.69 -15.44 -21.62
C SER A 16 -2.27 -14.26 -20.76
N ALA A 17 -1.53 -14.49 -19.66
CA ALA A 17 -0.97 -13.41 -18.85
C ALA A 17 0.04 -12.55 -19.64
N LEU A 18 0.88 -13.16 -20.47
CA LEU A 18 1.81 -12.45 -21.36
C LEU A 18 1.10 -11.63 -22.44
N ARG A 19 -0.12 -12.01 -22.86
CA ARG A 19 -0.94 -11.17 -23.75
C ARG A 19 -1.45 -9.92 -23.03
N SER A 20 -1.81 -10.02 -21.75
CA SER A 20 -2.22 -8.87 -20.92
C SER A 20 -1.11 -7.85 -20.71
N ILE A 21 0.17 -8.26 -20.71
CA ILE A 21 1.33 -7.34 -20.69
C ILE A 21 1.30 -6.36 -21.87
N ARG A 22 0.70 -6.75 -23.01
CA ARG A 22 0.55 -5.84 -24.15
C ARG A 22 -0.35 -4.64 -23.83
N LEU A 23 -1.22 -4.71 -22.82
CA LEU A 23 -1.99 -3.57 -22.34
C LEU A 23 -1.07 -2.49 -21.74
N LEU A 24 0.11 -2.86 -21.22
CA LEU A 24 1.08 -1.88 -20.71
C LEU A 24 1.57 -0.90 -21.78
N ARG A 25 1.39 -1.21 -23.07
CA ARG A 25 1.70 -0.24 -24.15
C ARG A 25 0.86 1.03 -24.06
N ILE A 26 -0.29 1.01 -23.36
CA ILE A 26 -1.07 2.23 -23.07
C ILE A 26 -0.26 3.22 -22.23
N PHE A 27 0.67 2.75 -21.39
CA PHE A 27 1.60 3.63 -20.68
C PHE A 27 2.58 4.33 -21.61
N LYS A 28 2.75 3.92 -22.87
CA LYS A 28 3.49 4.76 -23.83
C LYS A 28 2.77 6.07 -24.08
N PHE A 29 1.43 6.08 -24.07
CA PHE A 29 0.60 7.29 -24.23
C PHE A 29 0.98 8.35 -23.20
N THR A 30 1.23 7.96 -21.94
CA THR A 30 1.60 8.89 -20.86
C THR A 30 2.89 9.67 -21.14
N ARG A 31 3.79 9.15 -21.98
CA ARG A 31 5.03 9.83 -22.40
C ARG A 31 4.80 10.88 -23.49
N TYR A 32 3.71 10.80 -24.24
CA TYR A 32 3.35 11.78 -25.28
C TYR A 32 2.65 13.02 -24.70
N TRP A 33 1.93 12.88 -23.58
CA TRP A 33 1.27 14.00 -22.90
C TRP A 33 2.21 14.61 -21.85
N ALA A 34 2.80 15.76 -22.15
CA ALA A 34 3.72 16.44 -21.25
C ALA A 34 3.13 16.68 -19.85
N SER A 35 1.84 17.06 -19.76
CA SER A 35 1.15 17.26 -18.48
C SER A 35 1.05 15.97 -17.65
N LEU A 36 0.59 14.87 -18.25
CA LEU A 36 0.45 13.59 -17.55
C LEU A 36 1.81 12.97 -17.20
N ARG A 37 2.81 13.12 -18.07
CA ARG A 37 4.20 12.74 -17.79
C ARG A 37 4.75 13.47 -16.56
N ASN A 38 4.54 14.79 -16.49
CA ASN A 38 5.03 15.60 -15.38
C ASN A 38 4.33 15.20 -14.07
N LEU A 39 3.02 14.94 -14.09
CA LEU A 39 2.28 14.39 -12.94
C LEU A 39 2.87 13.05 -12.44
N VAL A 40 3.11 12.11 -13.36
CA VAL A 40 3.70 10.80 -13.01
C VAL A 40 5.12 10.95 -12.46
N LEU A 41 5.95 11.80 -13.06
CA LEU A 41 7.32 12.06 -12.58
C LEU A 41 7.33 12.71 -11.20
N SER A 42 6.44 13.68 -10.94
CA SER A 42 6.29 14.30 -9.62
C SER A 42 5.87 13.26 -8.56
N LEU A 43 4.90 12.39 -8.88
CA LEU A 43 4.50 11.29 -7.99
C LEU A 43 5.65 10.33 -7.69
N LEU A 44 6.42 9.93 -8.71
CA LEU A 44 7.56 9.03 -8.54
C LEU A 44 8.69 9.65 -7.71
N ASN A 45 8.91 10.97 -7.80
CA ASN A 45 9.90 11.66 -6.97
C ASN A 45 9.50 11.67 -5.48
N SER A 46 8.21 11.79 -5.18
CA SER A 46 7.69 11.71 -3.79
C SER A 46 7.66 10.29 -3.22
N MET A 47 7.77 9.24 -4.06
CA MET A 47 7.74 7.85 -3.61
C MET A 47 8.89 7.49 -2.67
N ARG A 48 10.04 8.15 -2.76
CA ARG A 48 11.22 7.81 -1.95
C ARG A 48 10.94 7.91 -0.44
N SER A 49 10.26 8.96 0.02
CA SER A 49 9.87 9.10 1.44
C SER A 49 8.78 8.11 1.84
N ILE A 50 7.86 7.81 0.92
CA ILE A 50 6.74 6.88 1.15
C ILE A 50 7.25 5.44 1.35
N VAL A 51 8.29 5.02 0.63
CA VAL A 51 8.84 3.65 0.72
C VAL A 51 9.33 3.33 2.15
N SER A 52 10.00 4.26 2.82
CA SER A 52 10.49 4.04 4.20
C SER A 52 9.34 3.82 5.19
N LEU A 53 8.24 4.55 5.02
CA LEU A 53 7.05 4.44 5.86
C LEU A 53 6.24 3.17 5.55
N LEU A 54 6.09 2.82 4.27
CA LEU A 54 5.47 1.57 3.85
C LEU A 54 6.27 0.36 4.34
N PHE A 55 7.60 0.45 4.41
CA PHE A 55 8.44 -0.59 4.97
C PHE A 55 8.15 -0.81 6.47
N LEU A 56 7.99 0.27 7.24
CA LEU A 56 7.59 0.19 8.65
C LEU A 56 6.22 -0.47 8.81
N LEU A 57 5.24 -0.06 8.02
CA LEU A 57 3.90 -0.67 8.01
C LEU A 57 3.98 -2.15 7.63
N PHE A 58 4.79 -2.50 6.63
CA PHE A 58 4.99 -3.88 6.20
C PHE A 58 5.62 -4.74 7.31
N LEU A 59 6.63 -4.23 8.00
CA LEU A 59 7.23 -4.91 9.14
C LEU A 59 6.20 -5.13 10.27
N PHE A 60 5.40 -4.12 10.58
CA PHE A 60 4.30 -4.24 11.53
C PHE A 60 3.31 -5.35 11.11
N MET A 61 2.91 -5.38 9.84
CA MET A 61 2.04 -6.44 9.31
C MET A 61 2.68 -7.82 9.43
N VAL A 62 3.99 -7.96 9.18
CA VAL A 62 4.70 -9.23 9.33
C VAL A 62 4.70 -9.71 10.79
N ILE A 63 4.93 -8.81 11.75
CA ILE A 63 4.90 -9.16 13.18
C ILE A 63 3.53 -9.73 13.57
N PHE A 64 2.45 -9.03 13.19
CA PHE A 64 1.09 -9.48 13.50
C PHE A 64 0.70 -10.73 12.71
N ALA A 65 1.15 -10.88 11.46
CA ALA A 65 0.88 -12.07 10.67
C ALA A 65 1.50 -13.32 11.31
N LEU A 66 2.76 -13.23 11.76
CA LEU A 66 3.44 -14.34 12.44
C LEU A 66 2.81 -14.64 13.81
N LEU A 67 2.44 -13.61 14.57
CA LEU A 67 1.71 -13.78 15.83
C LEU A 67 0.35 -14.45 15.58
N GLY A 68 -0.38 -14.01 14.56
CA GLY A 68 -1.64 -14.61 14.15
C GLY A 68 -1.50 -16.07 13.74
N MET A 69 -0.43 -16.45 13.04
CA MET A 69 -0.13 -17.85 12.73
C MET A 69 0.10 -18.69 13.99
N GLN A 70 0.80 -18.15 14.99
CA GLN A 70 1.05 -18.87 16.24
C GLN A 70 -0.22 -19.02 17.08
N LEU A 71 -1.10 -18.02 17.07
CA LEU A 71 -2.33 -18.05 17.84
C LEU A 71 -3.43 -18.87 17.16
N PHE A 72 -3.56 -18.76 15.83
CA PHE A 72 -4.75 -19.20 15.08
C PHE A 72 -4.47 -20.21 13.96
N GLY A 73 -3.20 -20.54 13.70
CA GLY A 73 -2.81 -21.43 12.60
C GLY A 73 -3.44 -22.82 12.73
N GLY A 74 -4.08 -23.29 11.67
CA GLY A 74 -4.79 -24.57 11.61
C GLY A 74 -6.13 -24.60 12.34
N GLY A 75 -6.51 -23.52 13.05
CA GLY A 75 -7.74 -23.47 13.84
C GLY A 75 -9.01 -23.21 13.03
N PHE A 76 -8.88 -22.80 11.76
CA PHE A 76 -9.99 -22.32 10.92
C PHE A 76 -10.65 -23.46 10.12
N ALA A 77 -10.46 -24.71 10.54
CA ALA A 77 -11.10 -25.88 9.94
C ALA A 77 -12.48 -26.11 10.56
N PHE A 78 -13.49 -25.36 10.10
CA PHE A 78 -14.87 -25.50 10.57
C PHE A 78 -15.67 -26.52 9.76
N GLU A 79 -16.77 -27.02 10.33
CA GLU A 79 -17.68 -27.98 9.66
C GLU A 79 -18.37 -27.40 8.42
N ASP A 80 -18.62 -26.10 8.41
CA ASP A 80 -19.17 -25.31 7.29
C ASP A 80 -18.12 -24.93 6.24
N GLY A 81 -16.86 -25.36 6.42
CA GLY A 81 -15.75 -25.12 5.53
C GLY A 81 -14.76 -24.08 6.05
N GLN A 82 -13.57 -24.08 5.45
CA GLN A 82 -12.53 -23.11 5.78
C GLN A 82 -12.87 -21.75 5.15
N PRO A 83 -12.96 -20.65 5.93
CA PRO A 83 -13.21 -19.33 5.38
C PRO A 83 -12.03 -18.89 4.52
N SER A 84 -12.31 -18.02 3.54
CA SER A 84 -11.27 -17.49 2.68
C SER A 84 -10.16 -16.86 3.49
N GLN A 85 -10.43 -16.12 4.57
CA GLN A 85 -9.37 -15.52 5.40
C GLN A 85 -9.08 -16.36 6.63
N HIS A 86 -7.81 -16.75 6.78
CA HIS A 86 -7.32 -17.64 7.83
C HIS A 86 -5.80 -17.46 8.01
N PHE A 87 -5.26 -18.06 9.07
CA PHE A 87 -3.88 -17.86 9.52
C PHE A 87 -2.95 -19.08 9.33
N ASP A 88 -3.24 -19.97 8.39
CA ASP A 88 -2.48 -21.24 8.27
C ASP A 88 -1.15 -21.07 7.53
N THR A 89 -1.06 -20.12 6.60
CA THR A 89 0.13 -19.89 5.80
C THR A 89 0.55 -18.43 5.85
N PHE A 90 1.86 -18.19 5.75
CA PHE A 90 2.43 -16.84 5.87
C PHE A 90 1.77 -15.82 4.94
N THR A 91 1.69 -16.11 3.64
CA THR A 91 1.09 -15.20 2.66
C THR A 91 -0.37 -14.91 2.98
N LYS A 92 -1.11 -15.92 3.44
CA LYS A 92 -2.53 -15.76 3.73
C LYS A 92 -2.78 -15.00 5.03
N SER A 93 -1.97 -15.23 6.06
CA SER A 93 -1.96 -14.45 7.29
C SER A 93 -1.62 -12.98 7.01
N LEU A 94 -0.64 -12.72 6.15
CA LEU A 94 -0.27 -11.36 5.76
C LEU A 94 -1.43 -10.62 5.06
N LEU A 95 -2.12 -11.29 4.12
CA LEU A 95 -3.30 -10.74 3.46
C LEU A 95 -4.48 -10.54 4.41
N THR A 96 -4.66 -11.46 5.36
CA THR A 96 -5.70 -11.36 6.39
C THR A 96 -5.45 -10.17 7.32
N VAL A 97 -4.20 -9.97 7.76
CA VAL A 97 -3.81 -8.78 8.53
C VAL A 97 -4.03 -7.51 7.72
N PHE A 98 -3.64 -7.50 6.44
CA PHE A 98 -3.92 -6.36 5.56
C PHE A 98 -5.41 -6.04 5.48
N GLN A 99 -6.28 -7.03 5.28
CA GLN A 99 -7.73 -6.84 5.27
C GLN A 99 -8.24 -6.25 6.60
N ILE A 100 -7.76 -6.75 7.74
CA ILE A 100 -8.12 -6.19 9.06
C ILE A 100 -7.72 -4.71 9.16
N LEU A 101 -6.51 -4.35 8.69
CA LEU A 101 -6.02 -2.96 8.70
C LEU A 101 -6.84 -2.03 7.79
N THR A 102 -7.42 -2.54 6.71
CA THR A 102 -8.35 -1.74 5.89
C THR A 102 -9.71 -1.51 6.55
N GLY A 103 -10.01 -2.23 7.63
CA GLY A 103 -11.31 -2.19 8.29
C GLY A 103 -12.41 -2.95 7.55
N GLU A 104 -12.07 -3.70 6.51
CA GLU A 104 -13.03 -4.48 5.73
C GLU A 104 -13.30 -5.83 6.41
N ASP A 105 -14.54 -6.03 6.85
CA ASP A 105 -15.03 -7.31 7.40
C ASP A 105 -14.15 -7.93 8.51
N TRP A 106 -13.40 -7.09 9.24
CA TRP A 106 -12.48 -7.51 10.29
C TRP A 106 -13.19 -8.21 11.46
N ASN A 107 -14.46 -7.85 11.69
CA ASN A 107 -15.29 -8.44 12.74
C ASN A 107 -15.60 -9.91 12.45
N THR A 108 -15.87 -10.28 11.19
CA THR A 108 -16.06 -11.68 10.78
C THR A 108 -14.79 -12.48 10.99
N ILE A 109 -13.63 -11.93 10.66
CA ILE A 109 -12.33 -12.59 10.89
C ILE A 109 -12.10 -12.80 12.40
N MET A 110 -12.44 -11.80 13.23
CA MET A 110 -12.38 -11.92 14.68
C MET A 110 -13.32 -13.00 15.21
N TYR A 111 -14.58 -13.04 14.76
CA TYR A 111 -15.55 -14.06 15.18
C TYR A 111 -15.09 -15.47 14.82
N ASN A 112 -14.53 -15.64 13.62
CA ASN A 112 -13.92 -16.91 13.20
C ASN A 112 -12.70 -17.26 14.07
N GLY A 113 -11.86 -16.27 14.41
CA GLY A 113 -10.75 -16.46 15.35
C GLY A 113 -11.22 -16.94 16.72
N ILE A 114 -12.26 -16.34 17.30
CA ILE A 114 -12.82 -16.78 18.59
C ILE A 114 -13.41 -18.21 18.46
N ARG A 115 -14.14 -18.48 17.37
CA ARG A 115 -14.71 -19.80 17.09
C ARG A 115 -13.63 -20.88 17.00
N SER A 116 -12.50 -20.58 16.35
CA SER A 116 -11.36 -21.50 16.22
C SER A 116 -10.73 -21.90 17.56
N GLN A 117 -10.90 -21.06 18.59
CA GLN A 117 -10.32 -21.26 19.93
C GLN A 117 -11.32 -21.85 20.94
N GLY A 118 -12.39 -22.48 20.45
CA GLY A 118 -13.40 -23.14 21.29
C GLY A 118 -14.58 -22.26 21.69
N GLY A 119 -14.78 -21.11 21.02
CA GLY A 119 -15.97 -20.27 21.18
C GLY A 119 -16.09 -19.60 22.55
N LEU A 120 -17.31 -19.16 22.91
CA LEU A 120 -17.55 -18.36 24.13
C LEU A 120 -17.29 -19.10 25.46
N SER A 121 -17.10 -20.42 25.42
CA SER A 121 -17.15 -21.29 26.59
C SER A 121 -15.81 -21.40 27.37
N LYS A 122 -14.68 -20.95 26.81
CA LYS A 122 -13.32 -21.24 27.36
C LYS A 122 -12.37 -20.04 27.37
N GLY A 123 -12.85 -18.84 27.70
CA GLY A 123 -11.98 -17.66 27.79
C GLY A 123 -11.43 -17.19 26.45
N ALA A 124 -11.99 -17.66 25.32
CA ALA A 124 -11.58 -17.27 23.98
C ALA A 124 -11.76 -15.76 23.70
N PHE A 125 -12.47 -15.03 24.58
CA PHE A 125 -12.53 -13.57 24.57
C PHE A 125 -11.14 -12.92 24.69
N ILE A 126 -10.15 -13.60 25.29
CA ILE A 126 -8.78 -13.10 25.34
C ILE A 126 -8.18 -12.91 23.94
N TYR A 127 -8.59 -13.74 22.97
CA TYR A 127 -8.13 -13.63 21.58
C TYR A 127 -8.71 -12.42 20.85
N CYS A 128 -9.82 -11.83 21.34
CA CYS A 128 -10.31 -10.54 20.83
C CYS A 128 -9.25 -9.44 20.98
N ILE A 129 -8.42 -9.51 22.03
CA ILE A 129 -7.38 -8.52 22.31
C ILE A 129 -6.41 -8.42 21.12
N TYR A 130 -6.05 -9.54 20.49
CA TYR A 130 -5.20 -9.53 19.30
C TYR A 130 -5.80 -8.65 18.19
N PHE A 131 -7.08 -8.85 17.87
CA PHE A 131 -7.77 -8.11 16.80
C PHE A 131 -7.96 -6.62 17.15
N ILE A 132 -8.31 -6.33 18.40
CA ILE A 132 -8.48 -4.94 18.87
C ILE A 132 -7.14 -4.19 18.88
N LEU A 133 -6.07 -4.81 19.37
CA LEU A 133 -4.73 -4.22 19.32
C LEU A 133 -4.28 -4.00 17.88
N LEU A 134 -4.46 -4.99 17.01
CA LEU A 134 -4.14 -4.86 15.59
C LEU A 134 -4.91 -3.70 14.96
N MET A 135 -6.20 -3.56 15.26
CA MET A 135 -7.04 -2.47 14.73
C MET A 135 -6.62 -1.09 15.25
N ILE A 136 -6.36 -0.97 16.55
CA ILE A 136 -5.97 0.31 17.17
C ILE A 136 -4.58 0.71 16.73
N PHE A 137 -3.57 -0.13 16.98
CA PHE A 137 -2.18 0.19 16.68
C PHE A 137 -1.94 0.28 15.18
N GLY A 138 -2.55 -0.61 14.40
CA GLY A 138 -2.42 -0.62 12.96
C GLY A 138 -2.99 0.64 12.29
N ASN A 139 -4.20 1.06 12.68
CA ASN A 139 -4.78 2.29 12.15
C ASN A 139 -4.04 3.54 12.64
N TYR A 140 -3.54 3.53 13.88
CA TYR A 140 -2.67 4.59 14.37
C TYR A 140 -1.38 4.71 13.56
N THR A 141 -0.74 3.57 13.24
CA THR A 141 0.42 3.54 12.34
C THR A 141 0.06 4.07 10.94
N LEU A 142 -1.07 3.65 10.36
CA LEU A 142 -1.53 4.17 9.07
C LEU A 142 -1.76 5.68 9.09
N LEU A 143 -2.36 6.21 10.15
CA LEU A 143 -2.57 7.64 10.32
C LEU A 143 -1.24 8.41 10.41
N ASN A 144 -0.27 7.88 11.17
CA ASN A 144 1.06 8.48 11.27
C ASN A 144 1.79 8.47 9.92
N VAL A 145 1.65 7.41 9.13
CA VAL A 145 2.19 7.35 7.76
C VAL A 145 1.52 8.41 6.88
N PHE A 146 0.19 8.52 6.92
CA PHE A 146 -0.54 9.54 6.17
C PHE A 146 -0.12 10.96 6.56
N LEU A 147 0.00 11.25 7.87
CA LEU A 147 0.43 12.54 8.38
C LEU A 147 1.84 12.89 7.91
N ALA A 148 2.78 11.95 8.01
CA ALA A 148 4.15 12.16 7.55
C ALA A 148 4.19 12.52 6.06
N ILE A 149 3.43 11.80 5.22
CA ILE A 149 3.35 12.09 3.79
C ILE A 149 2.70 13.46 3.52
N ALA A 150 1.64 13.82 4.25
CA ALA A 150 0.96 15.09 4.09
C ALA A 150 1.87 16.27 4.47
N VAL A 151 2.63 16.15 5.57
CA VAL A 151 3.60 17.16 6.02
C VAL A 151 4.75 17.29 5.02
N ASP A 152 5.33 16.18 4.57
CA ASP A 152 6.41 16.20 3.58
C ASP A 152 5.96 16.85 2.27
N ASN A 153 4.76 16.53 1.79
CA ASN A 153 4.22 17.13 0.58
C ASN A 153 3.95 18.63 0.73
N LEU A 154 3.45 19.06 1.90
CA LEU A 154 3.20 20.48 2.17
C LEU A 154 4.51 21.26 2.28
N ALA A 155 5.52 20.71 2.94
CA ALA A 155 6.84 21.33 3.05
C ALA A 155 7.50 21.51 1.68
N ASN A 156 7.48 20.46 0.83
CA ASN A 156 8.00 20.53 -0.53
C ASN A 156 7.25 21.55 -1.40
N ALA A 157 5.93 21.66 -1.24
CA ALA A 157 5.12 22.63 -1.97
C ALA A 157 5.48 24.08 -1.58
N GLN A 158 5.66 24.36 -0.29
CA GLN A 158 6.07 25.68 0.22
C GLN A 158 7.49 26.07 -0.23
N GLU A 159 8.41 25.12 -0.24
CA GLU A 159 9.79 25.35 -0.71
C GLU A 159 9.81 25.72 -2.21
N LEU A 160 9.03 25.02 -3.04
CA LEU A 160 8.94 25.31 -4.48
C LEU A 160 8.41 26.73 -4.75
N THR A 161 7.34 27.15 -4.08
CA THR A 161 6.81 28.52 -4.24
C THR A 161 7.82 29.58 -3.79
N ALA A 162 8.55 29.33 -2.69
CA ALA A 162 9.57 30.26 -2.21
C ALA A 162 10.73 30.42 -3.22
N VAL A 163 11.16 29.33 -3.87
CA VAL A 163 12.18 29.36 -4.93
C VAL A 163 11.67 30.13 -6.15
N GLU A 164 10.45 29.86 -6.62
CA GLU A 164 9.86 30.57 -7.76
C GLU A 164 9.73 32.08 -7.52
N GLU A 165 9.35 32.48 -6.30
CA GLU A 165 9.30 33.89 -5.91
C GLU A 165 10.70 34.53 -5.85
N ALA A 166 11.70 33.81 -5.35
CA ALA A 166 13.08 34.29 -5.31
C ALA A 166 13.67 34.46 -6.73
N GLU A 167 13.42 33.50 -7.63
CA GLU A 167 13.86 33.57 -9.02
C GLU A 167 13.20 34.75 -9.77
N LYS A 168 11.90 35.00 -9.55
CA LYS A 168 11.20 36.16 -10.11
C LYS A 168 11.83 37.47 -9.64
N LYS A 169 12.10 37.61 -8.33
CA LYS A 169 12.76 38.81 -7.78
C LYS A 169 14.15 39.02 -8.37
N ILE A 170 14.94 37.96 -8.52
CA ILE A 170 16.28 38.04 -9.15
C ILE A 170 16.17 38.46 -10.62
N ALA A 171 15.19 37.91 -11.36
CA ALA A 171 14.98 38.25 -12.76
C ALA A 171 14.52 39.71 -12.95
N GLU A 172 13.65 40.21 -12.06
CA GLU A 172 13.24 41.61 -12.03
C GLU A 172 14.41 42.55 -11.71
N GLN A 173 15.23 42.18 -10.72
CA GLN A 173 16.43 42.93 -10.34
C GLN A 173 17.42 43.05 -11.52
N LYS A 174 17.72 41.93 -12.19
CA LYS A 174 18.61 41.91 -13.36
C LYS A 174 18.10 42.80 -14.50
N ARG A 175 16.80 42.73 -14.81
CA ARG A 175 16.18 43.61 -15.81
C ARG A 175 16.29 45.09 -15.44
N ALA A 176 16.11 45.42 -14.16
CA ALA A 176 16.25 46.80 -13.69
C ALA A 176 17.69 47.31 -13.81
N ASP A 177 18.68 46.47 -13.53
CA ASP A 177 20.09 46.83 -13.65
C ASP A 177 20.52 46.96 -15.12
N GLU A 178 20.06 46.06 -16.00
CA GLU A 178 20.27 46.16 -17.47
C GLU A 178 19.71 47.47 -18.06
N LEU A 179 18.50 47.87 -17.64
CA LEU A 179 17.89 49.13 -18.07
C LEU A 179 18.68 50.34 -17.59
N LYS A 180 19.23 50.31 -16.37
CA LYS A 180 20.10 51.38 -15.86
C LYS A 180 21.39 51.47 -16.67
N GLU A 181 22.05 50.35 -16.92
CA GLU A 181 23.27 50.34 -17.75
C GLU A 181 23.01 50.89 -19.15
N GLN A 182 21.86 50.57 -19.76
CA GLN A 182 21.49 51.09 -21.07
C GLN A 182 21.23 52.61 -21.05
N TYR A 183 20.73 53.16 -19.95
CA TYR A 183 20.50 54.60 -19.79
C TYR A 183 21.80 55.41 -19.65
N TYR A 184 22.85 54.82 -19.08
CA TYR A 184 24.14 55.48 -18.85
C TYR A 184 25.16 55.30 -19.98
N ARG A 185 24.83 54.53 -21.03
CA ARG A 185 25.61 54.46 -22.28
C ARG A 185 25.08 55.46 -23.30
#